data_AF-A0A8D0U097-F1
#
_entry.id   AF-A0A8D0U097-F1
#
_cell.length_a   1.000
_cell.length_b   1.000
_cell.length_c   1.000
_cell.angle_alpha   90.00
_cell.angle_beta   90.00
_cell.angle_gamma   90.00
#
_symmetry.space_group_name_H-M   'P 1'
#
loop_
_entity.id
_entity.type
_entity.pdbx_description
1 polymer ?
#
loop_
_entity_poly.entity_id
_entity_poly.type
_entity_poly.pdbx_seq_one_letter_code
_entity_poly.pdbx_strand_id
1 'polypeptide(L)'
;MCPFPLAAAAVAAPRTPLRLLGRRLAAAMSTARPLKSVDYEVFGRVQGVCFRMYTEDEARKIGVVGWVKNTSKGTVTGQVQGPEEKVNSM
;
A
#
# COMPACT_ATOMS: atom_id res chain seq x y z
N MET A 1 11.56 75.96 10.77
CA MET A 1 12.93 75.89 10.23
C MET A 1 13.39 74.44 10.26
N CYS A 2 13.63 73.84 9.10
CA CYS A 2 14.32 72.56 8.90
C CYS A 2 15.84 72.74 9.18
N PRO A 3 16.71 71.69 9.28
CA PRO A 3 16.89 70.65 8.26
C PRO A 3 17.10 69.19 8.73
N PHE A 4 16.74 68.26 7.83
CA PHE A 4 17.31 66.97 7.41
C PHE A 4 18.80 66.66 7.80
N PRO A 5 19.37 65.43 7.60
CA PRO A 5 18.86 64.25 6.86
C PRO A 5 19.27 62.84 7.40
N LEU A 6 18.92 61.82 6.61
CA LEU A 6 19.75 60.65 6.22
C LEU A 6 19.76 59.40 7.12
N ALA A 7 19.05 58.35 6.68
CA ALA A 7 19.66 57.08 6.29
C ALA A 7 18.56 56.05 5.95
N ALA A 8 18.27 55.88 4.66
CA ALA A 8 17.52 54.74 4.16
C ALA A 8 18.46 53.53 4.11
N ALA A 9 18.32 52.61 5.06
CA ALA A 9 19.04 51.34 5.04
C ALA A 9 18.36 50.39 4.03
N ALA A 10 18.92 50.31 2.83
CA ALA A 10 18.57 49.28 1.86
C ALA A 10 19.14 47.92 2.31
N VAL A 11 18.31 47.10 2.97
CA VAL A 11 18.65 45.69 3.23
C VAL A 11 18.51 44.92 1.92
N ALA A 12 19.64 44.69 1.27
CA ALA A 12 19.74 43.77 0.13
C ALA A 12 19.62 42.33 0.64
N ALA A 13 18.43 41.74 0.54
CA ALA A 13 18.25 40.30 0.72
C ALA A 13 18.84 39.55 -0.51
N PRO A 14 19.74 38.58 -0.34
CA PRO A 14 20.20 37.76 -1.45
C PRO A 14 19.01 36.95 -1.98
N ARG A 15 18.64 37.18 -3.24
CA ARG A 15 17.70 36.35 -3.98
C ARG A 15 18.40 35.04 -4.36
N THR A 16 18.61 34.17 -3.38
CA THR A 16 19.08 32.80 -3.65
C THR A 16 17.95 32.06 -4.36
N PRO A 17 18.14 31.56 -5.59
CA PRO A 17 17.17 30.66 -6.17
C PRO A 17 17.23 29.37 -5.36
N LEU A 18 16.17 29.07 -4.60
CA LEU A 18 15.99 27.78 -3.92
C LEU A 18 15.68 26.69 -4.97
N ARG A 19 16.62 26.49 -5.91
CA ARG A 19 16.68 25.30 -6.75
C ARG A 19 17.32 24.22 -5.89
N LEU A 20 16.67 23.05 -5.89
CA LEU A 20 17.19 21.76 -5.40
C LEU A 20 16.80 21.34 -3.96
N LEU A 21 15.49 21.30 -3.66
CA LEU A 21 14.98 20.34 -2.66
C LEU A 21 13.80 19.47 -3.16
N GLY A 22 13.62 19.37 -4.48
CA GLY A 22 12.50 18.65 -5.09
C GLY A 22 12.70 17.14 -5.33
N ARG A 23 13.70 16.48 -4.73
CA ARG A 23 14.02 15.07 -5.07
C ARG A 23 14.30 14.10 -3.91
N ARG A 24 14.22 14.54 -2.65
CA ARG A 24 14.57 13.66 -1.51
C ARG A 24 13.40 12.92 -0.85
N LEU A 25 12.15 13.20 -1.21
CA LEU A 25 10.99 12.51 -0.62
C LEU A 25 10.57 11.22 -1.36
N ALA A 26 10.91 11.06 -2.64
CA ALA A 26 10.50 9.89 -3.42
C ALA A 26 11.23 8.59 -3.03
N ALA A 27 12.47 8.68 -2.54
CA ALA A 27 13.27 7.50 -2.17
C ALA A 27 12.76 6.79 -0.89
N ALA A 28 11.95 7.46 -0.07
CA ALA A 28 11.38 6.88 1.15
C ALA A 28 9.99 6.23 0.94
N MET A 29 9.34 6.44 -0.21
CA MET A 29 8.02 5.88 -0.52
C MET A 29 8.06 4.67 -1.46
N SER A 30 9.16 3.92 -1.47
CA SER A 30 9.32 2.72 -2.31
C SER A 30 9.80 1.51 -1.51
N THR A 31 9.23 1.28 -0.32
CA THR A 31 9.37 0.03 0.45
C THR A 31 8.08 -0.80 0.50
N ALA A 32 6.98 -0.28 -0.05
CA ALA A 32 5.72 -1.00 -0.12
C ALA A 32 5.80 -2.04 -1.25
N ARG A 33 5.88 -3.32 -0.87
CA ARG A 33 5.79 -4.43 -1.83
C ARG A 33 4.45 -4.34 -2.57
N PRO A 34 4.42 -4.64 -3.89
CA PRO A 34 3.18 -4.60 -4.65
C PRO A 34 2.14 -5.51 -3.99
N LEU A 35 0.95 -4.96 -3.73
CA LEU A 35 -0.18 -5.72 -3.20
C LEU A 35 -0.99 -6.25 -4.37
N LYS A 36 -1.42 -7.52 -4.28
CA LYS A 36 -2.33 -8.15 -5.22
C LYS A 36 -3.63 -8.53 -4.52
N SER A 37 -4.71 -8.45 -5.27
CA SER A 37 -6.02 -9.01 -4.91
C SER A 37 -6.40 -10.01 -5.99
N VAL A 38 -6.75 -11.23 -5.59
CA VAL A 38 -7.12 -12.31 -6.51
C VAL A 38 -8.42 -12.94 -6.02
N ASP A 39 -9.41 -13.00 -6.91
CA ASP A 39 -10.63 -13.76 -6.71
C ASP A 39 -10.43 -15.18 -7.24
N TYR A 40 -10.95 -16.17 -6.52
CA TYR A 40 -10.80 -17.58 -6.89
C TYR A 40 -12.09 -18.36 -6.70
N GLU A 41 -12.24 -19.42 -7.49
CA GLU A 41 -13.30 -20.42 -7.34
C GLU A 41 -12.69 -21.83 -7.45
N VAL A 42 -13.02 -22.68 -6.47
CA VAL A 42 -12.53 -24.05 -6.35
C VAL A 42 -13.68 -25.02 -6.60
N PHE A 43 -13.45 -25.96 -7.52
CA PHE A 43 -14.40 -26.99 -7.92
C PHE A 43 -13.98 -28.37 -7.38
N GLY A 44 -14.95 -29.26 -7.18
CA GLY A 44 -14.71 -30.63 -6.72
C GLY A 44 -15.28 -30.92 -5.34
N ARG A 45 -14.66 -31.84 -4.60
CA ARG A 45 -15.13 -32.25 -3.26
C ARG A 45 -14.63 -31.28 -2.19
N VAL A 46 -15.25 -30.09 -2.13
CA VAL A 46 -14.82 -28.97 -1.26
C VAL A 46 -15.77 -28.69 -0.09
N GLN A 47 -16.99 -29.23 -0.11
CA GLN A 47 -17.96 -29.09 0.97
C GLN A 47 -17.93 -30.32 1.89
N GLY A 48 -18.09 -30.10 3.20
CA GLY A 48 -18.07 -31.16 4.21
C GLY A 48 -16.68 -31.70 4.58
N VAL A 49 -15.61 -31.05 4.12
CA VAL A 49 -14.21 -31.50 4.33
C VAL A 49 -13.36 -30.50 5.13
N CYS A 50 -14.00 -29.61 5.89
CA CYS A 50 -13.32 -28.56 6.66
C CYS A 50 -12.40 -27.61 5.84
N PHE A 51 -12.66 -27.48 4.53
CA PHE A 51 -11.86 -26.66 3.61
C PHE A 51 -11.64 -25.23 4.14
N ARG A 52 -12.70 -24.60 4.64
CA ARG A 52 -12.65 -23.21 5.16
C ARG A 52 -11.67 -23.03 6.32
N MET A 53 -11.61 -23.98 7.24
CA MET A 53 -10.70 -23.94 8.39
C MET A 53 -9.25 -24.06 7.92
N TYR A 54 -8.99 -25.00 7.01
CA TYR A 54 -7.66 -25.16 6.43
C TYR A 54 -7.21 -23.92 5.66
N THR A 55 -8.08 -23.33 4.83
CA THR A 55 -7.77 -22.11 4.09
C THR A 55 -7.45 -20.94 5.01
N GLU A 56 -8.17 -20.80 6.13
CA GLU A 56 -7.89 -19.76 7.11
C GLU A 56 -6.53 -19.96 7.80
N ASP A 57 -6.22 -21.19 8.23
CA ASP A 57 -4.95 -21.51 8.87
C ASP A 57 -3.77 -21.27 7.92
N GLU A 58 -3.90 -21.65 6.65
CA GLU A 58 -2.86 -21.44 5.64
C GLU A 58 -2.68 -19.96 5.31
N ALA A 59 -3.78 -19.21 5.18
CA ALA A 59 -3.74 -17.76 5.01
C ALA A 59 -3.02 -17.07 6.17
N ARG A 60 -3.24 -17.52 7.41
CA ARG A 60 -2.55 -17.00 8.60
C ARG A 60 -1.06 -17.31 8.60
N LYS A 61 -0.64 -18.53 8.18
CA LYS A 61 0.78 -18.91 8.09
C LYS A 61 1.53 -18.08 7.06
N ILE A 62 0.95 -17.91 5.87
CA ILE A 62 1.55 -17.11 4.78
C ILE A 62 1.47 -15.61 5.13
N GLY A 63 0.46 -15.21 5.90
CA GLY A 63 0.20 -13.83 6.30
C GLY A 63 -0.42 -13.02 5.17
N VAL A 64 -1.47 -13.58 4.57
CA VAL A 64 -2.38 -12.92 3.61
C VAL A 64 -3.76 -12.78 4.24
N VAL A 65 -4.57 -11.86 3.73
CA VAL A 65 -5.91 -11.58 4.23
C VAL A 65 -6.96 -11.86 3.16
N GLY A 66 -8.20 -12.10 3.54
CA GLY A 66 -9.21 -12.48 2.56
C GLY A 66 -10.49 -13.03 3.17
N TRP A 67 -11.32 -13.64 2.32
CA TRP A 67 -12.53 -14.33 2.73
C TRP A 67 -12.76 -15.58 1.88
N VAL A 68 -13.49 -16.53 2.45
CA VAL A 68 -13.84 -17.79 1.81
C VAL A 68 -15.32 -18.11 2.08
N LYS A 69 -16.04 -18.57 1.06
CA LYS A 69 -17.49 -18.82 1.09
C LYS A 69 -17.87 -20.03 0.26
N ASN A 70 -18.71 -20.90 0.82
CA ASN A 70 -19.33 -21.98 0.06
C ASN A 70 -20.47 -21.41 -0.82
N THR A 71 -20.54 -21.86 -2.05
CA THR A 71 -21.62 -21.51 -2.98
C THR A 71 -22.73 -22.56 -2.94
N SER A 72 -23.93 -22.19 -3.41
CA SER A 72 -25.05 -23.13 -3.60
C SER A 72 -24.79 -24.16 -4.71
N LYS A 73 -23.80 -23.92 -5.58
CA LYS A 73 -23.41 -24.82 -6.68
C LYS A 73 -22.52 -25.98 -6.22
N GLY A 74 -22.19 -26.05 -4.92
CA GLY A 74 -21.24 -27.05 -4.41
C GLY A 74 -19.78 -26.63 -4.48
N THR A 75 -19.47 -25.40 -4.92
CA THR A 75 -18.11 -24.87 -5.04
C THR A 75 -17.73 -24.03 -3.82
N VAL A 76 -16.46 -23.63 -3.76
CA VAL A 76 -15.96 -22.65 -2.79
C VAL A 76 -15.40 -21.45 -3.56
N THR A 77 -15.83 -20.25 -3.19
CA THR A 77 -15.36 -18.99 -3.75
C THR A 77 -14.66 -18.18 -2.67
N GLY A 78 -13.74 -17.31 -3.06
CA GLY A 78 -13.09 -16.42 -2.12
C GLY A 78 -12.27 -15.34 -2.79
N GLN A 79 -11.68 -14.51 -1.95
CA GLN A 79 -10.72 -13.50 -2.35
C GLN A 79 -9.54 -13.54 -1.40
N VAL A 80 -8.34 -13.43 -1.96
CA VAL A 80 -7.10 -13.24 -1.21
C VAL A 80 -6.46 -11.91 -1.58
N GLN A 81 -5.94 -11.20 -0.59
CA GLN A 81 -5.20 -9.98 -0.73
C GLN A 81 -3.91 -10.03 0.08
N GLY A 82 -2.83 -9.48 -0.47
CA GLY A 82 -1.56 -9.37 0.23
C GLY A 82 -0.41 -9.00 -0.69
N PRO A 83 0.83 -8.98 -0.17
CA PRO A 83 2.03 -8.81 -0.99
C PRO A 83 2.09 -9.86 -2.10
N GLU A 84 2.47 -9.44 -3.31
CA GLU A 84 2.53 -10.30 -4.50
C GLU A 84 3.25 -11.62 -4.27
N GLU A 85 4.41 -11.59 -3.60
CA GLU A 85 5.20 -12.78 -3.26
C GLU A 85 4.41 -13.80 -2.44
N LYS A 86 3.61 -13.30 -1.50
CA LYS A 86 2.80 -14.12 -0.59
C LYS A 86 1.56 -14.65 -1.29
N VAL A 87 0.89 -13.82 -2.08
CA VAL A 87 -0.29 -14.23 -2.85
C VAL A 87 0.05 -15.28 -3.89
N ASN A 88 1.22 -15.20 -4.53
CA ASN A 88 1.69 -16.22 -5.48
C ASN A 88 2.09 -17.54 -4.81
N SER A 89 2.31 -17.55 -3.49
CA SER A 89 2.69 -18.74 -2.72
C SER A 89 1.48 -19.49 -2.14
N MET A 90 0.28 -18.94 -2.29
CA MET A 90 -0.99 -19.50 -1.82
C MET A 90 -1.63 -20.35 -2.92
#